data_AF-A1JHL1-F1
#
_entry.id   AF-A1JHL1-F1
#
_cell.length_a   1.000
_cell.length_b   1.000
_cell.length_c   1.000
_cell.angle_alpha   90.00
_cell.angle_beta   90.00
_cell.angle_gamma   90.00
#
_symmetry.space_group_name_H-M   'P 1'
#
loop_
_entity.id
_entity.type
_entity.pdbx_description
1 polymer ?
#
loop_
_entity_poly.entity_id
_entity_poly.type
_entity_poly.pdbx_seq_one_letter_code
_entity_poly.pdbx_strand_id
1 'polypeptide(L)'
;NWWFVVHLWVEGTWELIMASLLAFVLVKTTGVDREVIDKWMYMIVAFALITGILGTGHHFYFIGLPGYWHWVGSVFSAMEPIPFFMMTLFAFNMVQRRRREHPNQAAVLWAVGTAVIGFLGAGVWGFIHTLSTVNYYTHGSQVT
;
A
#
# COMPACT_ATOMS: atom_id res chain seq x y z
N ASN A 1 17.65 -5.52 -14.40
CA ASN A 1 17.19 -5.61 -13.01
C ASN A 1 15.69 -5.91 -13.03
N TRP A 2 15.23 -7.04 -12.48
CA TRP A 2 13.84 -7.54 -12.54
C TRP A 2 12.85 -6.79 -11.64
N TRP A 3 13.35 -6.01 -10.68
CA TRP A 3 12.50 -5.31 -9.71
C TRP A 3 11.63 -4.21 -10.32
N PHE A 4 11.93 -3.70 -11.52
CA PHE A 4 11.01 -2.84 -12.25
C PHE A 4 9.71 -3.57 -12.65
N VAL A 5 9.76 -4.89 -12.84
CA VAL A 5 8.57 -5.69 -13.11
C VAL A 5 7.93 -6.15 -11.81
N VAL A 6 8.72 -6.65 -10.86
CA VAL A 6 8.16 -7.21 -9.62
C VAL A 6 7.64 -6.11 -8.67
N HIS A 7 8.45 -5.10 -8.38
CA HIS A 7 8.07 -4.07 -7.40
C HIS A 7 7.24 -2.95 -8.05
N LEU A 8 7.66 -2.41 -9.21
CA LEU A 8 6.90 -1.31 -9.81
C LEU A 8 5.68 -1.79 -10.60
N TRP A 9 5.86 -2.77 -11.50
CA TRP A 9 4.73 -3.23 -12.29
C TRP A 9 3.75 -4.07 -11.48
N VAL A 10 4.17 -5.12 -10.77
CA VAL A 10 3.22 -5.90 -9.95
C VAL A 10 2.77 -5.07 -8.76
N GLU A 11 3.61 -4.85 -7.75
CA GLU A 11 3.20 -4.20 -6.50
C GLU A 11 2.63 -2.80 -6.74
N GLY A 12 3.40 -1.91 -7.38
CA GLY A 12 2.97 -0.53 -7.64
C GLY A 12 1.68 -0.43 -8.48
N THR A 13 1.53 -1.17 -9.58
CA THR A 13 0.32 -1.06 -10.41
C THR A 13 -0.89 -1.69 -9.73
N TRP A 14 -0.75 -2.86 -9.10
CA TRP A 14 -1.87 -3.52 -8.43
C TRP A 14 -2.36 -2.73 -7.22
N GLU A 15 -1.49 -2.00 -6.51
CA GLU A 15 -1.89 -1.07 -5.47
C GLU A 15 -2.79 0.05 -5.99
N LEU A 16 -2.45 0.67 -7.12
CA LEU A 16 -3.27 1.73 -7.72
C LEU A 16 -4.62 1.21 -8.22
N ILE A 17 -4.63 0.01 -8.80
CA ILE A 17 -5.86 -0.68 -9.21
C ILE A 17 -6.72 -0.96 -7.97
N MET A 18 -6.12 -1.49 -6.90
CA MET A 18 -6.82 -1.80 -5.66
C MET A 18 -7.39 -0.53 -4.99
N ALA A 19 -6.63 0.57 -4.95
CA ALA A 19 -7.11 1.88 -4.49
C ALA A 19 -8.37 2.33 -5.26
N SER A 20 -8.31 2.19 -6.59
CA SER A 20 -9.40 2.57 -7.49
C SER A 20 -10.64 1.69 -7.31
N LEU A 21 -10.45 0.38 -7.11
CA LEU A 21 -11.54 -0.56 -6.82
C LEU A 21 -12.17 -0.28 -5.46
N LEU A 22 -11.37 -0.04 -4.42
CA LEU A 22 -11.87 0.35 -3.10
C LEU A 22 -12.68 1.64 -3.19
N ALA A 23 -12.16 2.68 -3.85
CA ALA A 23 -12.87 3.94 -4.06
C ALA A 23 -14.21 3.71 -4.78
N PHE A 24 -14.22 2.92 -5.86
CA PHE A 24 -15.44 2.59 -6.59
C PHE A 24 -16.47 1.87 -5.69
N VAL A 25 -16.06 0.82 -4.98
CA VAL A 25 -16.93 0.06 -4.08
C VAL A 25 -17.50 0.97 -2.99
N LEU A 26 -16.67 1.82 -2.38
CA LEU A 26 -17.07 2.68 -1.29
C LEU A 26 -18.00 3.81 -1.76
N VAL A 27 -17.78 4.42 -2.94
CA VAL A 27 -18.75 5.36 -3.55
C VAL A 27 -20.11 4.68 -3.70
N LYS A 28 -20.13 3.44 -4.23
CA LYS A 28 -21.37 2.72 -4.56
C LYS A 28 -22.09 2.15 -3.35
N THR A 29 -21.38 1.77 -2.30
CA THR A 29 -22.00 1.11 -1.14
C THR A 29 -22.32 2.08 -0.01
N THR A 30 -21.53 3.13 0.19
CA THR A 30 -21.69 4.03 1.35
C THR A 30 -22.58 5.24 1.04
N GLY A 31 -22.61 5.71 -0.21
CA GLY A 31 -23.29 6.95 -0.59
C GLY A 31 -22.61 8.22 -0.06
N VAL A 32 -21.35 8.13 0.38
CA VAL A 32 -20.50 9.29 0.68
C VAL A 32 -20.25 10.09 -0.61
N ASP A 33 -20.18 11.41 -0.48
CA ASP A 33 -19.95 12.32 -1.60
C ASP A 33 -18.63 11.99 -2.31
N ARG A 34 -18.70 11.91 -3.65
CA ARG A 34 -17.56 11.54 -4.49
C ARG A 34 -16.35 12.44 -4.23
N GLU A 35 -16.56 13.73 -4.00
CA GLU A 35 -15.49 14.69 -3.73
C GLU A 35 -14.60 14.28 -2.54
N VAL A 36 -15.20 13.71 -1.48
CA VAL A 36 -14.44 13.23 -0.31
C VAL A 36 -13.60 12.02 -0.69
N ILE A 37 -14.18 11.09 -1.46
CA ILE A 37 -13.50 9.87 -1.89
C ILE A 37 -12.35 10.20 -2.86
N ASP A 38 -12.57 11.12 -3.81
CA ASP A 38 -11.54 11.55 -4.75
C ASP A 38 -10.35 12.19 -4.02
N LYS A 39 -10.60 13.02 -2.99
CA LYS A 39 -9.53 13.61 -2.13
C LYS A 39 -8.71 12.53 -1.41
N TRP A 40 -9.35 11.52 -0.83
CA TRP A 40 -8.65 10.38 -0.24
C TRP A 40 -7.82 9.62 -1.27
N MET A 41 -8.41 9.36 -2.44
CA MET A 41 -7.74 8.63 -3.51
C MET A 41 -6.49 9.37 -4.01
N TYR A 42 -6.55 10.70 -4.17
CA TYR A 42 -5.37 11.48 -4.55
C TYR A 42 -4.23 11.37 -3.55
N MET A 43 -4.52 11.44 -2.24
CA MET A 43 -3.48 11.30 -1.23
C MET A 43 -2.89 9.88 -1.23
N ILE A 44 -3.73 8.84 -1.26
CA ILE A 44 -3.28 7.44 -1.26
C ILE A 44 -2.39 7.16 -2.47
N VAL A 45 -2.82 7.56 -3.67
CA VAL A 45 -2.06 7.38 -4.92
C VAL A 45 -0.74 8.15 -4.88
N ALA A 46 -0.75 9.39 -4.39
CA ALA A 46 0.46 10.19 -4.29
C ALA A 46 1.49 9.54 -3.35
N PHE A 47 1.06 9.10 -2.16
CA PHE A 47 1.96 8.43 -1.23
C PHE A 47 2.46 7.10 -1.80
N ALA A 48 1.60 6.25 -2.36
CA ALA A 48 1.99 4.98 -2.97
C ALA A 48 3.07 5.17 -4.05
N LEU A 49 2.91 6.15 -4.94
CA LEU A 49 3.90 6.44 -5.98
C LEU A 49 5.20 7.01 -5.43
N ILE A 50 5.13 8.00 -4.52
CA ILE A 50 6.32 8.66 -3.97
C ILE A 50 7.17 7.65 -3.19
N THR A 51 6.53 6.80 -2.39
CA THR A 51 7.23 5.81 -1.57
C THR A 51 7.70 4.63 -2.41
N GLY A 52 6.83 4.01 -3.21
CA GLY A 52 7.16 2.79 -3.96
C GLY A 52 8.19 2.98 -5.09
N ILE A 53 8.17 4.13 -5.79
CA ILE A 53 9.14 4.37 -6.88
C ILE A 53 10.58 4.34 -6.36
N LEU A 54 10.85 5.02 -5.26
CA LEU A 54 12.18 5.06 -4.66
C LEU A 54 12.42 3.90 -3.69
N GLY A 55 11.35 3.37 -3.09
CA GLY A 55 11.35 2.24 -2.19
C GLY A 55 11.70 0.91 -2.87
N THR A 56 11.56 0.81 -4.20
CA THR A 56 12.18 -0.24 -5.04
C THR A 56 13.66 -0.47 -4.66
N GLY A 57 14.35 0.59 -4.20
CA GLY A 57 15.72 0.55 -3.69
C GLY A 57 15.97 -0.47 -2.58
N HIS A 58 14.97 -0.89 -1.81
CA HIS A 58 15.15 -1.90 -0.76
C HIS A 58 15.50 -3.30 -1.29
N HIS A 59 15.29 -3.54 -2.58
CA HIS A 59 15.72 -4.77 -3.25
C HIS A 59 17.15 -4.69 -3.77
N PHE A 60 17.79 -3.53 -3.68
CA PHE A 60 19.10 -3.25 -4.26
C PHE A 60 20.24 -3.36 -3.25
N TYR A 61 19.93 -3.52 -1.96
CA TYR A 61 20.91 -3.49 -0.86
C TYR A 61 22.10 -4.43 -1.08
N PHE A 62 21.85 -5.67 -1.51
CA PHE A 62 22.87 -6.73 -1.48
C PHE A 62 23.12 -7.39 -2.84
N ILE A 63 22.81 -6.69 -3.93
CA ILE A 63 22.97 -7.20 -5.31
C ILE A 63 24.11 -6.51 -6.08
N GLY A 64 25.00 -5.79 -5.38
CA GLY A 64 26.19 -5.16 -5.97
C GLY A 64 25.95 -3.77 -6.59
N LEU A 65 24.83 -3.11 -6.27
CA LEU A 65 24.56 -1.73 -6.67
C LEU A 65 25.24 -0.71 -5.73
N PRO A 66 25.39 0.56 -6.14
CA PRO A 66 26.06 1.57 -5.32
C PRO A 66 25.44 1.76 -3.93
N GLY A 67 26.29 2.05 -2.94
CA GLY A 67 25.89 2.08 -1.52
C GLY A 67 24.86 3.15 -1.14
N TYR A 68 24.59 4.15 -1.98
CA TYR A 68 23.51 5.12 -1.71
C TYR A 68 22.13 4.46 -1.67
N TRP A 69 21.95 3.30 -2.30
CA TRP A 69 20.69 2.54 -2.26
C TRP A 69 20.34 2.03 -0.87
N HIS A 70 21.32 1.82 0.02
CA HIS A 70 21.02 1.52 1.43
C HIS A 70 20.20 2.64 2.07
N TRP A 71 20.54 3.90 1.80
CA TRP A 71 19.83 5.05 2.35
C TRP A 71 18.51 5.32 1.63
N VAL A 72 18.55 5.38 0.29
CA VAL A 72 17.35 5.66 -0.51
C VAL A 72 16.30 4.57 -0.29
N GLY A 73 16.69 3.30 -0.42
CA GLY A 73 15.80 2.17 -0.18
C GLY A 73 15.20 2.23 1.23
N SER A 74 16.04 2.37 2.26
CA SER A 74 15.54 2.33 3.65
C SER A 74 14.62 3.48 4.01
N VAL A 75 14.84 4.69 3.49
CA VAL A 75 13.95 5.83 3.77
C VAL A 75 12.61 5.66 3.08
N PHE A 76 12.60 5.36 1.78
CA PHE A 76 11.36 5.35 1.02
C PHE A 76 10.54 4.07 1.26
N SER A 77 11.18 2.92 1.43
CA SER A 77 10.46 1.69 1.77
C SER A 77 9.93 1.67 3.21
N ALA A 78 10.58 2.39 4.14
CA ALA A 78 10.03 2.61 5.48
C ALA A 78 8.75 3.46 5.48
N MET A 79 8.50 4.22 4.40
CA MET A 79 7.31 5.05 4.24
C MET A 79 6.18 4.32 3.49
N GLU A 80 6.44 3.21 2.81
CA GLU A 80 5.42 2.42 2.09
C GLU A 80 4.25 1.90 2.96
N PRO A 81 4.38 1.69 4.28
CA PRO A 81 3.22 1.38 5.12
C PRO A 81 2.18 2.52 5.21
N ILE A 82 2.57 3.77 4.92
CA ILE A 82 1.69 4.95 5.00
C ILE A 82 0.47 4.82 4.08
N PRO A 83 0.59 4.60 2.74
CA PRO A 83 -0.57 4.45 1.86
C PRO A 83 -1.49 3.29 2.27
N PHE A 84 -0.95 2.15 2.74
CA PHE A 84 -1.78 1.03 3.22
C PHE A 84 -2.54 1.37 4.51
N PHE A 85 -1.90 2.08 5.45
CA PHE A 85 -2.59 2.57 6.63
C PHE A 85 -3.68 3.58 6.27
N MET A 86 -3.39 4.49 5.33
CA MET A 86 -4.38 5.44 4.81
C MET A 86 -5.56 4.75 4.12
N MET A 87 -5.33 3.68 3.34
CA MET A 87 -6.40 2.86 2.76
C MET A 87 -7.29 2.23 3.83
N THR A 88 -6.70 1.76 4.93
CA THR A 88 -7.44 1.21 6.07
C THR A 88 -8.33 2.30 6.69
N LEU A 89 -7.74 3.45 7.04
CA LEU A 89 -8.51 4.59 7.58
C LEU A 89 -9.61 5.05 6.61
N PHE A 90 -9.29 5.13 5.32
CA PHE A 90 -10.23 5.47 4.27
C PHE A 90 -11.43 4.53 4.25
N ALA A 91 -11.21 3.22 4.18
CA ALA A 91 -12.28 2.23 4.12
C ALA A 91 -13.21 2.30 5.34
N PHE A 92 -12.65 2.31 6.55
CA PHE A 92 -13.44 2.43 7.78
C PHE A 92 -14.19 3.76 7.87
N ASN A 93 -13.54 4.89 7.51
CA ASN A 93 -14.16 6.20 7.56
C ASN A 93 -15.37 6.31 6.61
N MET A 94 -15.25 5.79 5.38
CA MET A 94 -16.35 5.79 4.42
C MET A 94 -17.52 4.94 4.90
N VAL A 95 -17.25 3.76 5.45
CA VAL A 95 -18.30 2.86 5.97
C VAL A 95 -18.99 3.44 7.22
N GLN A 96 -18.25 4.12 8.10
CA GLN A 96 -18.80 4.77 9.28
C GLN A 96 -19.66 5.99 8.93
N ARG A 97 -19.29 6.73 7.87
CA ARG A 97 -20.01 7.92 7.39
C ARG A 97 -21.06 7.60 6.32
N ARG A 98 -21.43 6.33 6.16
CA ARG A 98 -22.40 5.90 5.14
C ARG A 98 -23.72 6.64 5.32
N ARG A 99 -24.29 7.09 4.20
CA ARG A 99 -25.60 7.75 4.13
C ARG A 99 -26.71 6.81 3.65
N ARG A 100 -26.34 5.58 3.28
CA ARG A 100 -27.28 4.53 2.88
C ARG A 100 -26.80 3.17 3.36
N GLU A 101 -27.77 2.26 3.49
CA GLU A 101 -27.50 0.85 3.70
C GLU A 101 -27.66 0.12 2.36
N HIS A 102 -26.54 -0.42 1.87
CA HIS A 102 -26.51 -1.13 0.59
C HIS A 102 -26.67 -2.63 0.83
N PRO A 103 -27.50 -3.36 0.06
CA PRO A 103 -27.76 -4.79 0.31
C PRO A 103 -26.52 -5.67 0.10
N ASN A 104 -25.57 -5.25 -0.74
CA ASN A 104 -24.32 -5.98 -0.96
C ASN A 104 -23.31 -5.77 0.18
N GLN A 105 -23.56 -6.41 1.32
CA GLN A 105 -22.66 -6.38 2.49
C GLN A 105 -21.35 -7.13 2.25
N ALA A 106 -21.34 -8.12 1.36
CA ALA A 106 -20.12 -8.84 0.98
C ALA A 106 -19.09 -7.90 0.34
N ALA A 107 -19.52 -6.96 -0.52
CA ALA A 107 -18.62 -5.96 -1.10
C ALA A 107 -18.06 -4.99 -0.04
N VAL A 108 -18.86 -4.60 0.96
CA VAL A 108 -18.40 -3.74 2.06
C VAL A 108 -17.39 -4.47 2.93
N LEU A 109 -17.68 -5.73 3.28
CA LEU A 109 -16.77 -6.59 4.05
C LEU A 109 -15.47 -6.82 3.29
N TRP A 110 -15.54 -7.08 1.99
CA TRP A 110 -14.35 -7.19 1.14
C TRP A 110 -13.54 -5.90 1.16
N ALA A 111 -14.17 -4.73 0.99
CA ALA A 111 -13.45 -3.46 0.96
C ALA A 111 -12.69 -3.17 2.27
N VAL A 112 -13.33 -3.37 3.42
CA VAL A 112 -12.70 -3.17 4.73
C VAL A 112 -11.66 -4.27 5.01
N GLY A 113 -11.99 -5.53 4.74
CA GLY A 113 -11.11 -6.67 4.96
C GLY A 113 -9.83 -6.59 4.12
N THR A 114 -9.95 -6.30 2.83
CA THR A 114 -8.79 -6.13 1.93
C THR A 114 -7.89 -5.00 2.38
N ALA A 115 -8.44 -3.86 2.82
CA ALA A 115 -7.63 -2.76 3.34
C ALA A 115 -6.83 -3.17 4.58
N VAL A 116 -7.46 -3.88 5.52
CA VAL A 116 -6.80 -4.40 6.74
C VAL A 116 -5.72 -5.42 6.40
N ILE A 117 -6.02 -6.41 5.56
CA ILE A 117 -5.05 -7.44 5.19
C ILE A 117 -3.90 -6.84 4.39
N GLY A 118 -4.17 -5.85 3.53
CA GLY A 118 -3.13 -5.08 2.84
C GLY A 118 -2.18 -4.38 3.82
N PHE A 119 -2.71 -3.71 4.85
CA PHE A 119 -1.88 -3.07 5.87
C PHE A 119 -1.11 -4.07 6.75
N LEU A 120 -1.72 -5.19 7.15
CA LEU A 120 -1.00 -6.19 7.95
C LEU A 120 0.09 -6.90 7.13
N GLY A 121 -0.21 -7.29 5.89
CA GLY A 121 0.73 -7.98 5.01
C GLY A 121 1.85 -7.06 4.53
N ALA A 122 1.52 -6.05 3.72
CA ALA A 122 2.52 -5.16 3.15
C ALA A 122 3.03 -4.14 4.18
N GLY A 123 2.13 -3.52 4.95
CA GLY A 123 2.49 -2.46 5.88
C GLY A 123 3.25 -2.93 7.12
N VAL A 124 2.81 -4.01 7.79
CA VAL A 124 3.46 -4.48 9.03
C VAL A 124 4.53 -5.53 8.71
N TRP A 125 4.16 -6.61 8.03
CA TRP A 125 5.10 -7.69 7.70
C TRP A 125 6.20 -7.21 6.75
N GLY A 126 5.84 -6.45 5.72
CA GLY A 126 6.83 -5.83 4.83
C GLY A 126 7.74 -4.83 5.54
N PHE A 127 7.26 -4.10 6.56
CA PHE A 127 8.13 -3.16 7.29
C PHE A 127 9.17 -3.86 8.18
N ILE A 128 8.81 -5.00 8.80
CA ILE A 128 9.69 -5.72 9.75
C ILE A 128 11.07 -6.02 9.16
N HIS A 129 11.18 -6.22 7.85
CA HIS A 129 12.46 -6.54 7.18
C HIS A 129 12.94 -5.49 6.16
N THR A 130 12.33 -4.30 6.10
CA THR A 130 12.59 -3.32 5.03
C THR A 130 13.88 -2.52 5.22
N LEU A 131 14.30 -2.29 6.46
CA LEU A 131 15.50 -1.51 6.78
C LEU A 131 16.75 -2.30 6.41
N SER A 132 17.72 -1.69 5.74
CA SER A 132 18.91 -2.39 5.24
C SER A 132 19.70 -3.13 6.32
N THR A 133 19.78 -2.57 7.54
CA THR A 133 20.45 -3.20 8.68
C THR A 133 19.74 -4.46 9.18
N VAL A 134 18.41 -4.50 9.13
CA VAL A 134 17.62 -5.69 9.47
C VAL A 134 17.64 -6.67 8.30
N ASN A 135 17.44 -6.17 7.08
CA ASN A 135 17.47 -6.94 5.85
C ASN A 135 18.79 -7.71 5.70
N TYR A 136 19.91 -7.14 6.13
CA TYR A 136 21.21 -7.83 6.15
C TYR A 136 21.15 -9.23 6.78
N TYR A 137 20.33 -9.42 7.81
CA TYR A 137 20.15 -10.71 8.49
C TYR A 137 18.96 -11.52 7.98
N THR A 138 17.92 -10.87 7.46
CA THR A 138 16.68 -11.52 7.04
C THR A 138 16.60 -11.79 5.53
N HIS A 139 17.53 -11.27 4.73
CA HIS A 139 17.55 -11.42 3.28
C HIS A 139 17.62 -12.90 2.88
N GLY A 140 16.66 -13.36 2.07
CA GLY A 140 16.60 -14.76 1.64
C GLY A 140 16.25 -15.76 2.75
N SER A 141 15.69 -15.29 3.87
CA SER A 141 15.17 -16.15 4.96
C SER A 141 13.65 -16.38 4.84
N GLN A 142 13.09 -17.20 5.72
CA GLN A 142 11.63 -17.46 5.81
C GLN A 142 10.79 -16.25 6.23
N VAL A 143 11.43 -15.12 6.55
CA VAL A 143 10.73 -13.84 6.79
C VAL A 143 10.28 -13.20 5.46
N THR A 144 10.97 -13.51 4.35
CA THR A 144 10.63 -13.04 2.99
C THR A 144 9.62 -13.98 2.36
#